data_AF-A0A1S9CUU9-F1
#
_entry.id   AF-A0A1S9CUU9-F1
#
_cell.length_a   1.000
_cell.length_b   1.000
_cell.length_c   1.000
_cell.angle_alpha   90.00
_cell.angle_beta   90.00
_cell.angle_gamma   90.00
#
_symmetry.space_group_name_H-M   'P 1'
#
loop_
_entity.id
_entity.type
_entity.pdbx_description
1 polymer ?
#
loop_
_entity_poly.entity_id
_entity_poly.type
_entity_poly.pdbx_seq_one_letter_code
_entity_poly.pdbx_strand_id
1 'polypeptide(L)'
;MKIFHTSDWHIGKIVNNVSMLDDQKYVLNALIDIIDDKKPDVIIIAGDIYDRSVPPVVAVELLNEVLVELVLNKGIKVLAISGNHDSGGRIGFGSDILKSQGLYMVGSEQVLFDRIEIIKNEEVCHFYLVPYKDPSFVRMISENTDIKTHQDAMEHILELIKLEMDDMAQNFLVCHGYVSKISGDFVTSESEKPLAIGGTDIISADIFNDFDYVALGHLHQKQKIGNKNIYYSGSLCKYSFDEREKVVIEIDTKIKEVSYINLPIRKDFKKITGTLDELLQNSSQDYILATLTDEGELLNPIGKLREVYPNIMQISRAYTKTKTDVEPSQITTQKLNTPEVIFEEFYTEFGHTDYTTEKKEYVNSIIEAVMSREESR
;
A
#
# COMPACT_ATOMS: atom_id res chain seq x y z
N MET A 1 -20.22 22.68 2.50
CA MET A 1 -19.04 22.50 1.62
C MET A 1 -18.95 21.03 1.24
N LYS A 2 -18.51 20.70 0.02
CA LYS A 2 -18.22 19.31 -0.38
C LYS A 2 -16.73 19.08 -0.50
N ILE A 3 -16.23 18.02 0.13
CA ILE A 3 -14.80 17.71 0.17
C ILE A 3 -14.60 16.30 -0.37
N PHE A 4 -13.64 16.12 -1.26
CA PHE A 4 -13.17 14.82 -1.69
C PHE A 4 -11.85 14.51 -0.99
N HIS A 5 -11.75 13.32 -0.41
CA HIS A 5 -10.55 12.81 0.22
C HIS A 5 -10.00 11.62 -0.58
N THR A 6 -8.75 11.79 -1.03
CA THR A 6 -7.93 10.78 -1.72
C THR A 6 -6.54 10.71 -1.10
N SER A 7 -5.80 9.63 -1.36
CA SER A 7 -4.43 9.43 -0.87
C SER A 7 -3.69 8.41 -1.73
N ASP A 8 -2.38 8.25 -1.51
CA ASP A 8 -1.59 7.12 -2.01
C ASP A 8 -1.68 6.95 -3.54
N TRP A 9 -1.56 8.07 -4.27
CA TRP A 9 -1.63 8.10 -5.73
C TRP A 9 -0.46 7.33 -6.36
N HIS A 10 0.73 7.37 -5.74
CA HIS A 10 1.95 6.69 -6.17
C HIS A 10 2.24 6.83 -7.67
N ILE A 11 2.07 8.03 -8.24
CA ILE A 11 2.24 8.22 -9.68
C ILE A 11 3.63 7.74 -10.13
N GLY A 12 3.64 6.89 -11.16
CA GLY A 12 4.85 6.27 -11.69
C GLY A 12 5.20 4.91 -11.08
N LYS A 13 4.31 4.30 -10.28
CA LYS A 13 4.53 2.97 -9.69
C LYS A 13 4.74 1.89 -10.76
N ILE A 14 5.63 0.96 -10.44
CA ILE A 14 5.87 -0.26 -11.22
C ILE A 14 5.54 -1.45 -10.32
N VAL A 15 4.66 -2.34 -10.77
CA VAL A 15 4.25 -3.55 -10.06
C VAL A 15 4.64 -4.75 -10.90
N ASN A 16 5.44 -5.68 -10.35
CA ASN A 16 5.92 -6.86 -11.07
C ASN A 16 6.51 -6.55 -12.46
N ASN A 17 7.33 -5.49 -12.55
CA ASN A 17 7.93 -4.97 -13.79
C ASN A 17 6.93 -4.41 -14.84
N VAL A 18 5.66 -4.23 -14.47
CA VAL A 18 4.66 -3.56 -15.30
C VAL A 18 4.47 -2.13 -14.81
N SER A 19 4.53 -1.16 -15.72
CA SER A 19 4.22 0.23 -15.38
C SER A 19 2.72 0.42 -15.18
N MET A 20 2.32 1.03 -14.07
CA MET A 20 0.93 1.34 -13.76
C MET A 20 0.49 2.71 -14.31
N LEU A 21 1.37 3.43 -15.02
CA LEU A 21 1.13 4.83 -15.40
C LEU A 21 -0.14 5.00 -16.24
N ASP A 22 -0.43 4.08 -17.16
CA ASP A 22 -1.63 4.20 -17.98
C ASP A 22 -2.92 3.89 -17.18
N ASP A 23 -2.86 2.98 -16.21
CA ASP A 23 -3.96 2.71 -15.27
C ASP A 23 -4.18 3.91 -14.34
N GLN A 24 -3.10 4.55 -13.89
CA GLN A 24 -3.12 5.79 -13.12
C GLN A 24 -3.74 6.95 -13.91
N LYS A 25 -3.31 7.14 -15.17
CA LYS A 25 -3.91 8.16 -16.05
C LYS A 25 -5.40 7.90 -16.28
N TYR A 26 -5.81 6.64 -16.46
CA TYR A 26 -7.21 6.27 -16.59
C TYR A 26 -8.03 6.65 -15.35
N VAL A 27 -7.58 6.27 -14.15
CA VAL A 27 -8.36 6.55 -12.93
C VAL A 27 -8.37 8.04 -12.57
N LEU A 28 -7.28 8.78 -12.85
CA LEU A 28 -7.22 10.22 -12.62
C LEU A 28 -8.16 10.99 -13.56
N ASN A 29 -8.30 10.54 -14.82
CA ASN A 29 -9.32 11.07 -15.73
C ASN A 29 -10.73 10.74 -15.24
N ALA A 30 -10.97 9.53 -14.73
CA ALA A 30 -12.26 9.19 -14.15
C ALA A 30 -12.57 10.01 -12.89
N LEU A 31 -11.56 10.33 -12.06
CA LEU A 31 -11.71 11.25 -10.94
C LEU A 31 -12.14 12.64 -11.42
N ILE A 32 -11.53 13.14 -12.49
CA ILE A 32 -11.90 14.40 -13.15
C ILE A 32 -13.37 14.38 -13.60
N ASP A 33 -13.84 13.29 -14.22
CA ASP A 33 -15.25 13.14 -14.62
C ASP A 33 -16.20 13.13 -13.40
N ILE A 34 -15.81 12.47 -12.32
CA ILE A 34 -16.58 12.45 -11.06
C ILE A 34 -16.66 13.86 -10.46
N ILE A 35 -15.57 14.64 -10.53
CA ILE A 35 -15.53 16.02 -10.04
C ILE A 35 -16.48 16.90 -10.84
N ASP A 36 -16.60 16.71 -12.15
CA ASP A 36 -17.55 17.45 -12.99
C ASP A 36 -19.01 17.17 -12.61
N ASP A 37 -19.33 15.92 -12.26
CA ASP A 37 -20.67 15.52 -11.81
C ASP A 37 -20.98 16.02 -10.39
N LYS A 38 -20.09 15.75 -9.43
CA LYS A 38 -20.35 15.95 -8.00
C LYS A 38 -20.02 17.34 -7.49
N LYS A 39 -19.14 18.06 -8.19
CA LYS A 39 -18.69 19.44 -7.93
C LYS A 39 -18.21 19.65 -6.49
N PRO A 40 -17.16 18.93 -6.05
CA PRO A 40 -16.52 19.21 -4.77
C PRO A 40 -15.95 20.64 -4.76
N ASP A 41 -15.79 21.20 -3.57
CA ASP A 41 -15.13 22.48 -3.34
C ASP A 41 -13.63 22.32 -3.10
N VAL A 42 -13.26 21.19 -2.50
CA VAL A 42 -11.91 20.88 -2.03
C VAL A 42 -11.60 19.43 -2.37
N ILE A 43 -10.37 19.19 -2.84
CA ILE A 43 -9.79 17.85 -2.96
C ILE A 43 -8.59 17.76 -2.03
N ILE A 44 -8.59 16.74 -1.19
CA ILE A 44 -7.48 16.36 -0.32
C ILE A 44 -6.69 15.24 -0.98
N ILE A 45 -5.37 15.37 -0.99
CA ILE A 45 -4.40 14.33 -1.34
C ILE A 45 -3.52 14.07 -0.11
N ALA A 46 -3.89 13.06 0.69
CA ALA A 46 -3.27 12.78 1.99
C ALA A 46 -1.94 12.00 1.88
N GLY A 47 -1.04 12.46 1.01
CA GLY A 47 0.31 11.91 0.88
C GLY A 47 0.48 10.84 -0.20
N ASP A 48 1.74 10.44 -0.37
CA ASP A 48 2.25 9.50 -1.35
C ASP A 48 1.76 9.82 -2.77
N ILE A 49 2.03 11.05 -3.19
CA ILE A 49 1.67 11.57 -4.51
C ILE A 49 2.47 10.81 -5.58
N TYR A 50 3.77 10.66 -5.36
CA TYR A 50 4.66 9.89 -6.21
C TYR A 50 5.03 8.55 -5.57
N ASP A 51 5.39 7.55 -6.40
CA ASP A 51 5.90 6.26 -5.90
C ASP A 51 7.28 6.39 -5.23
N ARG A 52 8.06 7.42 -5.58
CA ARG A 52 9.46 7.58 -5.16
C ARG A 52 9.81 9.05 -4.98
N SER A 53 10.81 9.29 -4.12
CA SER A 53 11.29 10.64 -3.78
C SER A 53 11.90 11.38 -4.97
N VAL A 54 12.42 10.63 -5.95
CA VAL A 54 12.84 11.14 -7.26
C VAL A 54 11.95 10.47 -8.32
N PRO A 55 10.80 11.10 -8.67
CA PRO A 55 9.87 10.54 -9.64
C PRO A 55 10.43 10.62 -11.08
N PRO A 56 10.03 9.70 -11.97
CA PRO A 56 10.34 9.81 -13.39
C PRO A 56 9.60 11.01 -14.02
N VAL A 57 10.15 11.56 -15.11
CA VAL A 57 9.59 12.74 -15.79
C VAL A 57 8.12 12.56 -16.17
N VAL A 58 7.76 11.39 -16.71
CA VAL A 58 6.38 11.08 -17.11
C VAL A 58 5.37 11.10 -15.95
N ALA A 59 5.82 10.82 -14.72
CA ALA A 59 4.97 10.92 -13.53
C ALA A 59 4.74 12.39 -13.15
N VAL A 60 5.77 13.22 -13.26
CA VAL A 60 5.69 14.66 -13.01
C VAL A 60 4.78 15.34 -14.05
N GLU A 61 4.90 14.95 -15.31
CA GLU A 61 4.03 15.43 -16.39
C GLU A 61 2.57 15.07 -16.14
N LEU A 62 2.27 13.83 -15.75
CA LEU A 62 0.91 13.40 -15.43
C LEU A 62 0.33 14.16 -14.24
N LEU A 63 1.10 14.34 -13.15
CA LEU A 63 0.62 15.16 -12.03
C LEU A 63 0.33 16.60 -12.48
N ASN A 64 1.22 17.20 -13.27
CA ASN A 64 1.02 18.54 -13.79
C ASN A 64 -0.24 18.65 -14.66
N GLU A 65 -0.49 17.70 -15.57
CA GLU A 65 -1.71 17.64 -16.37
C GLU A 65 -2.97 17.66 -15.48
N VAL A 66 -2.99 16.82 -14.45
CA VAL A 66 -4.12 16.71 -13.52
C VAL A 66 -4.28 17.99 -12.70
N LEU A 67 -3.21 18.54 -12.12
CA LEU A 67 -3.30 19.75 -11.30
C LEU A 67 -3.73 20.97 -12.11
N VAL A 68 -3.30 21.10 -13.37
CA VAL A 68 -3.77 22.15 -14.28
C VAL A 68 -5.28 22.03 -14.49
N GLU A 69 -5.77 20.82 -14.76
CA GLU A 69 -7.22 20.60 -14.94
C GLU A 69 -8.01 20.93 -13.68
N LEU A 70 -7.58 20.43 -12.51
CA LEU A 70 -8.28 20.64 -11.25
C LEU A 70 -8.29 22.12 -10.83
N VAL A 71 -7.14 22.77 -10.85
CA VAL A 71 -6.96 24.09 -10.26
C VAL A 71 -7.32 25.20 -11.26
N LEU A 72 -6.76 25.16 -12.47
CA LEU A 72 -6.91 26.26 -13.43
C LEU A 72 -8.20 26.16 -14.24
N ASN A 73 -8.58 24.97 -14.68
CA ASN A 73 -9.76 24.80 -15.53
C ASN A 73 -11.04 24.66 -14.70
N LYS A 74 -10.99 23.95 -13.57
CA LYS A 74 -12.17 23.71 -12.72
C LYS A 74 -12.25 24.61 -11.48
N GLY A 75 -11.17 25.31 -11.11
CA GLY A 75 -11.17 26.21 -9.95
C GLY A 75 -11.29 25.49 -8.60
N ILE A 76 -10.94 24.20 -8.54
CA ILE A 76 -11.00 23.38 -7.33
C ILE A 76 -9.82 23.71 -6.43
N LYS A 77 -10.06 23.85 -5.12
CA LYS A 77 -8.96 23.96 -4.15
C LYS A 77 -8.36 22.57 -3.91
N VAL A 78 -7.06 22.44 -4.07
CA VAL A 78 -6.34 21.18 -3.85
C VAL A 78 -5.42 21.33 -2.65
N LEU A 79 -5.64 20.47 -1.65
CA LEU A 79 -4.85 20.39 -0.41
C LEU A 79 -4.06 19.09 -0.43
N ALA A 80 -2.75 19.17 -0.63
CA ALA A 80 -1.90 18.00 -0.76
C ALA A 80 -0.75 18.06 0.25
N ILE A 81 -0.52 16.94 0.93
CA ILE A 81 0.64 16.76 1.81
C ILE A 81 1.62 15.78 1.19
N SER A 82 2.90 15.81 1.58
CA SER A 82 3.85 14.75 1.23
C SER A 82 3.67 13.52 2.13
N GLY A 83 3.72 12.32 1.55
CA GLY A 83 3.80 11.06 2.30
C GLY A 83 5.23 10.59 2.54
N ASN A 84 5.42 9.32 2.91
CA ASN A 84 6.72 8.73 3.21
C ASN A 84 7.49 8.23 1.98
N HIS A 85 6.86 8.21 0.79
CA HIS A 85 7.52 7.98 -0.49
C HIS A 85 7.98 9.26 -1.17
N ASP A 86 7.32 10.38 -0.87
CA ASP A 86 7.59 11.67 -1.49
C ASP A 86 8.89 12.31 -0.99
N SER A 87 9.46 13.19 -1.80
CA SER A 87 10.44 14.16 -1.32
C SER A 87 9.71 15.43 -0.89
N GLY A 88 9.68 15.68 0.42
CA GLY A 88 9.00 16.84 1.00
C GLY A 88 9.40 18.17 0.36
N GLY A 89 10.72 18.38 0.17
CA GLY A 89 11.24 19.58 -0.51
C GLY A 89 10.80 19.72 -1.97
N ARG A 90 10.62 18.61 -2.71
CA ARG A 90 10.12 18.65 -4.09
C ARG A 90 8.62 18.90 -4.15
N ILE A 91 7.85 18.29 -3.25
CA ILE A 91 6.40 18.53 -3.14
C ILE A 91 6.13 19.98 -2.76
N GLY A 92 6.86 20.52 -1.79
CA GLY A 92 6.69 21.91 -1.35
C GLY A 92 7.26 22.97 -2.30
N PHE A 93 7.90 22.58 -3.41
CA PHE A 93 8.53 23.53 -4.33
C PHE A 93 7.50 24.46 -4.97
N GLY A 94 7.72 25.76 -4.87
CA GLY A 94 6.84 26.78 -5.46
C GLY A 94 5.48 26.92 -4.77
N SER A 95 5.26 26.26 -3.63
CA SER A 95 3.96 26.27 -2.93
C SER A 95 3.48 27.67 -2.61
N ASP A 96 4.36 28.57 -2.13
CA ASP A 96 3.99 29.96 -1.80
C ASP A 96 3.42 30.74 -2.99
N ILE A 97 3.87 30.45 -4.21
CA ILE A 97 3.35 31.07 -5.44
C ILE A 97 1.97 30.47 -5.79
N LEU A 98 1.86 29.15 -5.66
CA LEU A 98 0.70 28.36 -6.09
C LEU A 98 -0.50 28.47 -5.13
N LYS A 99 -0.26 28.80 -3.84
CA LYS A 99 -1.33 29.02 -2.84
C LYS A 99 -2.36 30.05 -3.31
N SER A 100 -1.92 31.10 -4.00
CA SER A 100 -2.81 32.14 -4.54
C SER A 100 -3.84 31.64 -5.56
N GLN A 101 -3.56 30.49 -6.20
CA GLN A 101 -4.45 29.85 -7.17
C GLN A 101 -5.34 28.77 -6.55
N GLY A 102 -5.21 28.50 -5.24
CA GLY A 102 -5.94 27.44 -4.56
C GLY A 102 -5.23 26.07 -4.58
N LEU A 103 -3.94 26.03 -4.92
CA LEU A 103 -3.12 24.82 -4.85
C LEU A 103 -2.17 24.89 -3.64
N TYR A 104 -2.42 24.05 -2.64
CA TYR A 104 -1.71 24.03 -1.37
C TYR A 104 -0.90 22.74 -1.27
N MET A 105 0.39 22.83 -1.59
CA MET A 105 1.32 21.70 -1.56
C MET A 105 2.24 21.81 -0.33
N VAL A 106 1.99 21.00 0.70
CA VAL A 106 2.71 21.04 1.96
C VAL A 106 3.63 19.83 2.07
N GLY A 107 4.93 20.05 1.85
CA GLY A 107 5.94 19.01 2.05
C GLY A 107 7.24 19.49 2.70
N SER A 108 7.44 20.81 2.85
CA SER A 108 8.70 21.37 3.34
C SER A 108 9.15 20.72 4.64
N GLU A 109 10.41 20.26 4.69
CA GLU A 109 11.00 19.63 5.88
C GLU A 109 10.94 20.54 7.10
N GLN A 110 10.98 21.87 6.91
CA GLN A 110 10.99 22.87 7.99
C GLN A 110 9.61 23.22 8.55
N VAL A 111 8.52 22.77 7.92
CA VAL A 111 7.15 23.03 8.35
C VAL A 111 6.60 21.77 8.99
N LEU A 112 6.14 21.88 10.24
CA LEU A 112 5.47 20.78 10.95
C LEU A 112 4.04 20.58 10.46
N PHE A 113 3.32 21.69 10.25
CA PHE A 113 2.00 21.72 9.63
C PHE A 113 1.71 23.10 9.03
N ASP A 114 0.71 23.18 8.15
CA ASP A 114 0.16 24.44 7.63
C ASP A 114 -1.36 24.47 7.87
N ARG A 115 -1.91 25.62 8.31
CA ARG A 115 -3.35 25.79 8.52
C ARG A 115 -3.96 26.57 7.36
N ILE A 116 -4.90 25.93 6.66
CA ILE A 116 -5.62 26.54 5.54
C ILE A 116 -7.07 26.79 5.95
N GLU A 117 -7.50 28.04 5.87
CA GLU A 117 -8.91 28.42 6.08
C GLU A 117 -9.64 28.50 4.74
N ILE A 118 -10.80 27.83 4.67
CA ILE A 118 -11.70 27.90 3.52
C ILE A 118 -13.09 28.26 4.02
N ILE A 119 -13.63 29.37 3.50
CA ILE A 119 -14.97 29.86 3.82
C ILE A 119 -15.89 29.63 2.63
N LYS A 120 -17.06 29.02 2.86
CA LYS A 120 -18.12 28.88 1.84
C LYS A 120 -19.49 28.97 2.50
N ASN A 121 -20.35 29.86 1.99
CA ASN A 121 -21.74 30.02 2.48
C ASN A 121 -21.82 30.14 4.02
N GLU A 122 -20.95 30.96 4.61
CA GLU A 122 -20.83 31.16 6.07
C GLU A 122 -20.27 29.96 6.86
N GLU A 123 -20.04 28.80 6.22
CA GLU A 123 -19.29 27.70 6.82
C GLU A 123 -17.79 28.02 6.77
N VAL A 124 -17.14 28.02 7.94
CA VAL A 124 -15.69 28.16 8.09
C VAL A 124 -15.09 26.77 8.34
N CYS A 125 -14.18 26.34 7.48
CA CYS A 125 -13.45 25.09 7.63
C CYS A 125 -11.95 25.37 7.74
N HIS A 126 -11.31 24.83 8.78
CA HIS A 126 -9.86 24.84 8.96
C HIS A 126 -9.29 23.47 8.62
N PHE A 127 -8.30 23.46 7.73
CA PHE A 127 -7.57 22.26 7.35
C PHE A 127 -6.15 22.35 7.88
N TYR A 128 -5.77 21.39 8.73
CA TYR A 128 -4.42 21.27 9.28
C TYR A 128 -3.67 20.23 8.46
N LEU A 129 -2.76 20.69 7.62
CA LEU A 129 -2.02 19.88 6.68
C LEU A 129 -0.70 19.44 7.30
N VAL A 130 -0.62 18.19 7.74
CA VAL A 130 0.54 17.59 8.41
C VAL A 130 1.25 16.62 7.46
N PRO A 131 2.32 17.03 6.76
CA PRO A 131 3.12 16.11 5.97
C PRO A 131 3.74 15.00 6.81
N TYR A 132 4.04 13.86 6.19
CA TYR A 132 4.79 12.79 6.86
C TYR A 132 6.15 13.31 7.35
N LYS A 133 6.47 13.02 8.61
CA LYS A 133 7.75 13.38 9.24
C LYS A 133 8.30 12.19 10.02
N ASP A 134 9.59 11.96 9.86
CA ASP A 134 10.32 11.10 10.79
C ASP A 134 10.40 11.79 12.16
N PRO A 135 10.26 11.04 13.28
CA PRO A 135 10.35 11.61 14.62
C PRO A 135 11.66 12.37 14.88
N SER A 136 12.76 11.99 14.20
CA SER A 136 14.02 12.72 14.30
C SER A 136 13.98 14.13 13.74
N PHE A 137 13.24 14.36 12.65
CA PHE A 137 13.05 15.70 12.11
C PHE A 137 12.18 16.54 13.03
N VAL A 138 11.09 15.98 13.56
CA VAL A 138 10.23 16.71 14.50
C VAL A 138 11.03 17.10 15.74
N ARG A 139 11.76 16.15 16.35
CA ARG A 139 12.68 16.40 17.47
C ARG A 139 13.70 17.51 17.18
N MET A 140 14.29 17.51 16.00
CA MET A 140 15.28 18.52 15.61
C MET A 140 14.65 19.91 15.47
N ILE A 141 13.48 20.01 14.85
CA ILE A 141 12.79 21.28 14.58
C ILE A 141 12.20 21.88 15.84
N SER A 142 11.65 21.05 16.74
CA SER A 142 11.06 21.50 18.00
C SER A 142 12.04 21.58 19.16
N GLU A 143 13.30 21.18 18.93
CA GLU A 143 14.33 21.06 19.98
C GLU A 143 13.89 20.19 21.19
N ASN A 144 12.95 19.26 20.97
CA ASN A 144 12.35 18.43 22.02
C ASN A 144 12.92 17.01 22.02
N THR A 145 13.84 16.72 22.94
CA THR A 145 14.53 15.43 23.04
C THR A 145 13.65 14.24 23.45
N ASP A 146 12.43 14.50 23.94
CA ASP A 146 11.52 13.44 24.38
C ASP A 146 10.83 12.74 23.20
N ILE A 147 10.80 13.37 22.02
CA ILE A 147 10.19 12.81 20.81
C ILE A 147 11.05 11.65 20.27
N LYS A 148 10.55 10.42 20.41
CA LYS A 148 11.24 9.19 20.00
C LYS A 148 10.48 8.37 18.97
N THR A 149 9.15 8.43 19.02
CA THR A 149 8.25 7.61 18.20
C THR A 149 7.36 8.47 17.31
N HIS A 150 6.68 7.83 16.35
CA HIS A 150 5.67 8.51 15.54
C HIS A 150 4.48 9.01 16.38
N GLN A 151 4.16 8.30 17.47
CA GLN A 151 3.18 8.76 18.47
C GLN A 151 3.61 10.09 19.09
N ASP A 152 4.80 10.16 19.69
CA ASP A 152 5.29 11.37 20.38
C ASP A 152 5.35 12.56 19.42
N ALA A 153 5.79 12.31 18.18
CA ALA A 153 5.90 13.31 17.14
C ALA A 153 4.53 13.88 16.76
N MET A 154 3.53 13.02 16.57
CA MET A 154 2.18 13.45 16.24
C MET A 154 1.52 14.17 17.41
N GLU A 155 1.62 13.66 18.64
CA GLU A 155 1.09 14.33 19.83
C GLU A 155 1.64 15.74 19.96
N HIS A 156 2.96 15.92 19.79
CA HIS A 156 3.57 17.24 19.83
C HIS A 156 3.05 18.18 18.73
N ILE A 157 2.86 17.69 17.50
CA ILE A 157 2.27 18.49 16.41
C ILE A 157 0.83 18.88 16.74
N LEU A 158 0.04 17.96 17.30
CA LEU A 158 -1.33 18.22 17.71
C LEU A 158 -1.42 19.23 18.86
N GLU A 159 -0.48 19.22 19.81
CA GLU A 159 -0.36 20.24 20.85
C GLU A 159 -0.19 21.63 20.25
N LEU A 160 0.67 21.76 19.23
CA LEU A 160 0.87 23.04 18.52
C LEU A 160 -0.38 23.47 17.75
N ILE A 161 -1.05 22.54 17.06
CA ILE A 161 -2.31 22.81 16.35
C ILE A 161 -3.38 23.34 17.31
N LYS A 162 -3.51 22.73 18.51
CA LYS A 162 -4.49 23.15 19.52
C LYS A 162 -4.32 24.60 19.97
N LEU A 163 -3.11 25.17 19.89
CA LEU A 163 -2.87 26.56 20.27
C LEU A 163 -3.51 27.56 19.30
N GLU A 164 -3.82 27.15 18.08
CA GLU A 164 -4.41 27.99 17.04
C GLU A 164 -5.77 27.47 16.53
N MET A 165 -6.30 26.43 17.15
CA MET A 165 -7.57 25.81 16.79
C MET A 165 -8.75 26.70 17.16
N ASP A 166 -9.70 26.84 16.23
CA ASP A 166 -10.96 27.54 16.45
C ASP A 166 -12.10 26.52 16.61
N ASP A 167 -12.63 26.40 17.83
CA ASP A 167 -13.74 25.51 18.17
C ASP A 167 -15.07 25.90 17.48
N MET A 168 -15.17 27.11 16.93
CA MET A 168 -16.34 27.57 16.17
C MET A 168 -16.27 27.18 14.69
N ALA A 169 -15.09 26.83 14.18
CA ALA A 169 -14.89 26.32 12.83
C ALA A 169 -15.05 24.80 12.77
N GLN A 170 -15.24 24.26 11.57
CA GLN A 170 -15.08 22.81 11.35
C GLN A 170 -13.61 22.49 11.14
N ASN A 171 -13.05 21.58 11.94
CA ASN A 171 -11.63 21.30 11.98
C ASN A 171 -11.31 19.96 11.31
N PHE A 172 -10.51 19.99 10.25
CA PHE A 172 -10.10 18.84 9.46
C PHE A 172 -8.59 18.61 9.61
N LEU A 173 -8.19 17.42 10.04
CA LEU A 173 -6.79 17.02 10.02
C LEU A 173 -6.49 16.25 8.73
N VAL A 174 -5.40 16.59 8.05
CA VAL A 174 -4.86 15.79 6.94
C VAL A 174 -3.46 15.33 7.34
N CYS A 175 -3.26 14.03 7.48
CA CYS A 175 -1.97 13.48 7.86
C CYS A 175 -1.71 12.12 7.23
N HIS A 176 -0.47 11.64 7.35
CA HIS A 176 -0.01 10.42 6.70
C HIS A 176 0.80 9.59 7.70
N GLY A 177 0.39 8.34 7.92
CA GLY A 177 1.07 7.42 8.84
C GLY A 177 0.18 6.28 9.34
N TYR A 178 0.76 5.35 10.10
CA TYR A 178 0.06 4.18 10.64
C TYR A 178 -0.78 4.52 11.89
N VAL A 179 -1.99 4.99 11.69
CA VAL A 179 -2.99 5.18 12.76
C VAL A 179 -3.80 3.91 13.02
N SER A 180 -3.95 3.55 14.31
CA SER A 180 -4.80 2.44 14.77
C SER A 180 -5.49 2.72 16.10
N LYS A 181 -6.64 2.07 16.36
CA LYS A 181 -7.33 2.11 17.66
C LYS A 181 -6.81 1.09 18.67
N ILE A 182 -6.48 -0.12 18.21
CA ILE A 182 -5.82 -1.18 18.97
C ILE A 182 -4.63 -1.63 18.13
N SER A 183 -3.47 -1.95 18.71
CA SER A 183 -2.33 -2.41 17.91
C SER A 183 -2.73 -3.63 17.05
N GLY A 184 -2.65 -3.49 15.72
CA GLY A 184 -3.00 -4.53 14.75
C GLY A 184 -4.41 -4.50 14.16
N ASP A 185 -5.24 -3.50 14.50
CA ASP A 185 -6.65 -3.39 14.05
C ASP A 185 -6.80 -2.59 12.73
N PHE A 186 -5.91 -2.84 11.77
CA PHE A 186 -5.90 -2.20 10.46
C PHE A 186 -5.60 -3.23 9.36
N VAL A 187 -6.15 -2.98 8.17
CA VAL A 187 -5.93 -3.82 6.99
C VAL A 187 -4.77 -3.22 6.20
N THR A 188 -3.65 -3.95 6.14
CA THR A 188 -2.52 -3.65 5.26
C THR A 188 -2.60 -4.44 3.97
N SER A 189 -1.84 -4.02 2.97
CA SER A 189 -1.66 -4.73 1.70
C SER A 189 -0.18 -5.03 1.41
N GLU A 190 0.09 -6.00 0.53
CA GLU A 190 1.46 -6.38 0.15
C GLU A 190 2.26 -5.24 -0.53
N SER A 191 1.57 -4.22 -1.03
CA SER A 191 2.17 -3.09 -1.74
C SER A 191 2.64 -1.95 -0.81
N GLU A 192 2.32 -2.03 0.48
CA GLU A 192 2.69 -1.06 1.52
C GLU A 192 4.07 -1.37 2.13
N LYS A 193 4.73 -0.37 2.73
CA LYS A 193 6.01 -0.61 3.45
C LYS A 193 5.73 -1.37 4.75
N PRO A 194 6.44 -2.48 5.06
CA PRO A 194 6.26 -3.18 6.33
C PRO A 194 6.46 -2.27 7.54
N LEU A 195 5.68 -2.49 8.60
CA LEU A 195 5.86 -1.82 9.90
C LEU A 195 7.27 -2.05 10.44
N ALA A 196 7.86 -1.02 11.06
CA ALA A 196 9.09 -1.20 11.80
C ALA A 196 8.93 -2.23 12.93
N ILE A 197 10.02 -2.98 13.15
CA ILE A 197 10.10 -3.98 14.22
C ILE A 197 9.83 -3.29 15.56
N GLY A 198 8.80 -3.75 16.27
CA GLY A 198 8.42 -3.22 17.59
C GLY A 198 7.29 -2.19 17.57
N GLY A 199 6.71 -1.84 16.40
CA GLY A 199 5.49 -1.03 16.32
C GLY A 199 5.66 0.47 16.61
N THR A 200 6.89 0.99 16.55
CA THR A 200 7.23 2.41 16.77
C THR A 200 6.57 3.38 15.79
N ASP A 201 6.05 2.85 14.70
CA ASP A 201 5.39 3.62 13.64
C ASP A 201 3.90 3.82 13.89
N ILE A 202 3.32 3.09 14.85
CA ILE A 202 1.88 3.13 15.14
C ILE A 202 1.55 4.38 15.97
N ILE A 203 0.52 5.10 15.52
CA ILE A 203 -0.09 6.25 16.17
C ILE A 203 -1.48 5.84 16.68
N SER A 204 -1.77 6.12 17.96
CA SER A 204 -3.08 5.87 18.54
C SER A 204 -4.14 6.80 17.95
N ALA A 205 -5.25 6.24 17.48
CA ALA A 205 -6.39 7.01 16.97
C ALA A 205 -7.06 7.90 18.04
N ASP A 206 -6.76 7.69 19.32
CA ASP A 206 -7.38 8.44 20.41
C ASP A 206 -6.86 9.86 20.57
N ILE A 207 -5.73 10.21 19.96
CA ILE A 207 -5.19 11.58 20.03
C ILE A 207 -5.90 12.56 19.09
N PHE A 208 -6.77 12.06 18.18
CA PHE A 208 -7.42 12.87 17.15
C PHE A 208 -8.85 13.33 17.49
N ASN A 209 -9.20 13.44 18.78
CA ASN A 209 -10.60 13.71 19.21
C ASN A 209 -11.10 15.10 18.90
N ASP A 210 -10.19 16.05 18.71
CA ASP A 210 -10.52 17.46 18.57
C ASP A 210 -10.87 17.85 17.12
N PHE A 211 -10.87 16.89 16.18
CA PHE A 211 -11.16 17.12 14.76
C PHE A 211 -12.53 16.52 14.35
N ASP A 212 -13.27 17.24 13.52
CA ASP A 212 -14.53 16.78 12.93
C ASP A 212 -14.32 15.64 11.93
N TYR A 213 -13.17 15.63 11.27
CA TYR A 213 -12.74 14.60 10.32
C TYR A 213 -11.21 14.53 10.23
N VAL A 214 -10.68 13.31 10.11
CA VAL A 214 -9.26 13.04 9.87
C VAL A 214 -9.09 12.28 8.57
N ALA A 215 -8.44 12.94 7.61
CA ALA A 215 -8.04 12.40 6.32
C ALA A 215 -6.66 11.77 6.43
N LEU A 216 -6.61 10.43 6.45
CA LEU A 216 -5.38 9.65 6.47
C LEU A 216 -5.02 9.13 5.07
N GLY A 217 -3.74 9.19 4.73
CA GLY A 217 -3.13 8.31 3.74
C GLY A 217 -2.21 7.28 4.40
N HIS A 218 -1.47 6.52 3.59
CA HIS A 218 -0.47 5.49 3.92
C HIS A 218 -0.94 4.05 3.67
N LEU A 219 -2.19 3.75 4.03
CA LEU A 219 -2.79 2.43 3.79
C LEU A 219 -3.58 2.45 2.49
N HIS A 220 -3.35 1.48 1.61
CA HIS A 220 -3.94 1.45 0.27
C HIS A 220 -5.39 0.94 0.26
N GLN A 221 -5.85 0.35 1.37
CA GLN A 221 -7.23 -0.08 1.51
C GLN A 221 -8.05 0.97 2.27
N LYS A 222 -9.18 1.36 1.67
CA LYS A 222 -10.18 2.19 2.33
C LYS A 222 -10.64 1.54 3.63
N GLN A 223 -10.54 2.27 4.74
CA GLN A 223 -11.04 1.81 6.04
C GLN A 223 -11.34 2.98 6.98
N LYS A 224 -12.32 2.78 7.86
CA LYS A 224 -12.66 3.69 8.94
C LYS A 224 -12.04 3.18 10.24
N ILE A 225 -11.37 4.05 10.98
CA ILE A 225 -10.72 3.68 12.24
C ILE A 225 -11.66 3.95 13.42
N GLY A 226 -12.09 2.87 14.08
CA GLY A 226 -13.01 2.95 15.21
C GLY A 226 -14.37 3.58 14.86
N ASN A 227 -14.95 4.32 15.81
CA ASN A 227 -16.27 4.92 15.66
C ASN A 227 -16.22 6.41 15.26
N LYS A 228 -15.01 6.99 15.20
CA LYS A 228 -14.77 8.42 14.90
C LYS A 228 -14.65 8.62 13.39
N ASN A 229 -14.69 9.88 12.94
CA ASN A 229 -14.53 10.21 11.52
C ASN A 229 -13.06 10.23 11.09
N ILE A 230 -12.37 9.11 11.30
CA ILE A 230 -10.97 8.90 10.94
C ILE A 230 -10.94 7.88 9.82
N TYR A 231 -10.45 8.26 8.64
CA TYR A 231 -10.53 7.42 7.45
C TYR A 231 -9.21 7.37 6.70
N TYR A 232 -8.84 6.18 6.25
CA TYR A 232 -7.96 6.01 5.11
C TYR A 232 -8.80 5.97 3.84
N SER A 233 -8.47 6.79 2.85
CA SER A 233 -9.15 6.73 1.56
C SER A 233 -8.68 5.54 0.70
N GLY A 234 -7.42 5.14 0.88
CA GLY A 234 -6.77 4.15 0.04
C GLY A 234 -6.25 4.73 -1.26
N SER A 235 -5.40 3.97 -1.94
CA SER A 235 -4.86 4.36 -3.25
C SER A 235 -5.96 4.40 -4.32
N LEU A 236 -5.76 5.21 -5.36
CA LEU A 236 -6.69 5.28 -6.49
C LEU A 236 -6.65 4.02 -7.39
N CYS A 237 -5.51 3.33 -7.44
CA CYS A 237 -5.31 2.10 -8.21
C CYS A 237 -4.98 0.92 -7.29
N LYS A 238 -5.24 -0.30 -7.77
CA LYS A 238 -4.73 -1.52 -7.11
C LYS A 238 -3.23 -1.65 -7.36
N TYR A 239 -2.47 -1.94 -6.31
CA TYR A 239 -1.02 -2.19 -6.40
C TYR A 239 -0.59 -3.58 -5.94
N SER A 240 -1.50 -4.36 -5.37
CA SER A 240 -1.33 -5.78 -5.06
C SER A 240 -2.64 -6.56 -5.28
N PHE A 241 -2.53 -7.89 -5.21
CA PHE A 241 -3.63 -8.81 -5.51
C PHE A 241 -4.64 -9.00 -4.36
N ASP A 242 -4.39 -8.43 -3.19
CA ASP A 242 -5.25 -8.45 -2.01
C ASP A 242 -6.07 -7.15 -1.84
N GLU A 243 -5.73 -6.09 -2.60
CA GLU A 243 -6.47 -4.83 -2.61
C GLU A 243 -7.84 -4.97 -3.30
N ARG A 244 -8.85 -4.33 -2.71
CA ARG A 244 -10.26 -4.40 -3.15
C ARG A 244 -10.67 -3.16 -3.95
N GLU A 245 -11.98 -2.90 -4.00
CA GLU A 245 -12.56 -1.71 -4.64
C GLU A 245 -11.87 -0.43 -4.17
N LYS A 246 -11.65 0.49 -5.12
CA LYS A 246 -11.02 1.79 -4.91
C LYS A 246 -12.09 2.87 -4.90
N VAL A 247 -11.91 3.87 -4.05
CA VAL A 247 -12.93 4.91 -3.87
C VAL A 247 -12.30 6.29 -3.70
N VAL A 248 -13.12 7.30 -3.92
CA VAL A 248 -12.96 8.62 -3.31
C VAL A 248 -13.90 8.70 -2.12
N ILE A 249 -13.45 9.24 -1.00
CA ILE A 249 -14.35 9.55 0.12
C ILE A 249 -14.91 10.95 -0.10
N GLU A 250 -16.24 11.07 -0.15
CA GLU A 250 -16.93 12.37 -0.20
C GLU A 250 -17.41 12.73 1.21
N ILE A 251 -17.18 13.98 1.60
CA ILE A 251 -17.65 14.56 2.85
C ILE A 251 -18.53 15.76 2.51
N ASP A 252 -19.77 15.75 3.00
CA ASP A 252 -20.64 16.92 2.98
C ASP A 252 -20.69 17.54 4.38
N THR A 253 -20.06 18.71 4.53
CA THR A 253 -19.91 19.39 5.82
C THR A 253 -21.23 19.92 6.37
N LYS A 254 -22.23 20.14 5.51
CA LYS A 254 -23.50 20.75 5.90
C LYS A 254 -24.42 19.72 6.54
N ILE A 255 -24.47 18.51 5.98
CA ILE A 255 -25.26 17.39 6.52
C ILE A 255 -24.43 16.43 7.39
N LYS A 256 -23.12 16.68 7.50
CA LYS A 256 -22.14 15.86 8.24
C LYS A 256 -22.15 14.39 7.81
N GLU A 257 -22.27 14.17 6.50
CA GLU A 257 -22.31 12.83 5.91
C GLU A 257 -20.97 12.50 5.24
N VAL A 258 -20.58 11.22 5.37
CA VAL A 258 -19.43 10.64 4.67
C VAL A 258 -19.93 9.55 3.75
N SER A 259 -19.70 9.69 2.45
CA SER A 259 -20.10 8.74 1.42
C SER A 259 -18.87 8.25 0.63
N TYR A 260 -19.06 7.22 -0.20
CA TYR A 260 -17.99 6.62 -0.98
C TYR A 260 -18.37 6.59 -2.44
N ILE A 261 -17.46 7.06 -3.29
CA ILE A 261 -17.63 7.05 -4.74
C ILE A 261 -16.65 6.05 -5.33
N ASN A 262 -17.15 4.97 -5.91
CA ASN A 262 -16.30 3.95 -6.52
C ASN A 262 -15.56 4.50 -7.72
N LEU A 263 -14.26 4.19 -7.78
CA LEU A 263 -13.40 4.50 -8.91
C LEU A 263 -13.39 3.31 -9.89
N PRO A 264 -13.43 3.58 -11.21
CA PRO A 264 -13.34 2.51 -12.19
C PRO A 264 -11.92 1.95 -12.24
N ILE A 265 -11.83 0.62 -12.37
CA ILE A 265 -10.57 -0.09 -12.54
C ILE A 265 -10.43 -0.46 -14.02
N ARG A 266 -9.32 -0.08 -14.65
CA ARG A 266 -9.08 -0.37 -16.09
C ARG A 266 -8.76 -1.85 -16.33
N LYS A 267 -7.83 -2.40 -15.54
CA LYS A 267 -7.45 -3.82 -15.50
C LYS A 267 -7.41 -4.27 -14.06
N ASP A 268 -8.10 -5.35 -13.75
CA ASP A 268 -8.17 -5.84 -12.37
C ASP A 268 -6.97 -6.72 -12.01
N PHE A 269 -6.75 -6.95 -10.73
CA PHE A 269 -5.74 -7.89 -10.21
C PHE A 269 -6.45 -9.18 -9.82
N LYS A 270 -6.14 -10.28 -10.52
CA LYS A 270 -6.81 -11.58 -10.34
C LYS A 270 -5.82 -12.69 -10.03
N LYS A 271 -6.15 -13.48 -9.01
CA LYS A 271 -5.47 -14.75 -8.70
C LYS A 271 -6.23 -15.88 -9.39
N ILE A 272 -5.54 -16.69 -10.18
CA ILE A 272 -6.10 -17.90 -10.79
C ILE A 272 -5.29 -19.11 -10.35
N THR A 273 -5.95 -20.25 -10.18
CA THR A 273 -5.31 -21.49 -9.73
C THR A 273 -5.85 -22.66 -10.56
N GLY A 274 -4.95 -23.53 -11.01
CA GLY A 274 -5.30 -24.72 -11.77
C GLY A 274 -4.07 -25.31 -12.48
N THR A 275 -4.28 -26.38 -13.23
CA THR A 275 -3.25 -26.92 -14.12
C THR A 275 -3.02 -25.99 -15.30
N LEU A 276 -1.85 -26.08 -15.94
CA LEU A 276 -1.54 -25.27 -17.10
C LEU A 276 -2.59 -25.44 -18.21
N ASP A 277 -3.01 -26.67 -18.48
CA ASP A 277 -3.99 -26.96 -19.53
C ASP A 277 -5.38 -26.39 -19.22
N GLU A 278 -5.80 -26.40 -17.95
CA GLU A 278 -7.06 -25.77 -17.52
C GLU A 278 -7.00 -24.25 -17.65
N LEU A 279 -5.89 -23.64 -17.22
CA LEU A 279 -5.73 -22.19 -17.26
C LEU A 279 -5.66 -21.66 -18.70
N LEU A 280 -5.15 -22.45 -19.65
CA LEU A 280 -5.11 -22.11 -21.07
C LEU A 280 -6.48 -22.12 -21.77
N GLN A 281 -7.54 -22.65 -21.14
CA GLN A 281 -8.90 -22.61 -21.69
C GLN A 281 -9.60 -21.25 -21.53
N ASN A 282 -9.02 -20.34 -20.74
CA ASN A 282 -9.57 -19.01 -20.49
C ASN A 282 -8.58 -17.93 -20.96
N SER A 283 -9.07 -16.70 -21.11
CA SER A 283 -8.23 -15.54 -21.43
C SER A 283 -8.69 -14.30 -20.67
N SER A 284 -7.78 -13.37 -20.40
CA SER A 284 -8.10 -12.09 -19.79
C SER A 284 -7.04 -11.03 -20.11
N GLN A 285 -7.47 -9.76 -20.14
CA GLN A 285 -6.59 -8.60 -20.20
C GLN A 285 -6.22 -8.05 -18.82
N ASP A 286 -6.75 -8.63 -17.74
CA ASP A 286 -6.43 -8.29 -16.37
C ASP A 286 -4.98 -8.64 -15.99
N TYR A 287 -4.52 -8.09 -14.87
CA TYR A 287 -3.26 -8.47 -14.25
C TYR A 287 -3.42 -9.80 -13.51
N ILE A 288 -2.63 -10.79 -13.91
CA ILE A 288 -2.81 -12.17 -13.44
C ILE A 288 -1.63 -12.62 -12.56
N LEU A 289 -1.95 -13.22 -11.42
CA LEU A 289 -1.10 -14.12 -10.67
C LEU A 289 -1.65 -15.53 -10.84
N ALA A 290 -0.91 -16.39 -11.54
CA ALA A 290 -1.31 -17.77 -11.76
C ALA A 290 -0.58 -18.72 -10.81
N THR A 291 -1.33 -19.52 -10.06
CA THR A 291 -0.80 -20.61 -9.22
C THR A 291 -1.03 -21.94 -9.93
N LEU A 292 0.06 -22.55 -10.39
CA LEU A 292 0.03 -23.82 -11.12
C LEU A 292 0.00 -25.01 -10.17
N THR A 293 -0.92 -25.94 -10.43
CA THR A 293 -1.09 -27.17 -9.64
C THR A 293 -0.57 -28.42 -10.34
N ASP A 294 0.07 -28.28 -11.50
CA ASP A 294 0.63 -29.41 -12.27
C ASP A 294 1.73 -30.15 -11.49
N GLU A 295 1.71 -31.48 -11.60
CA GLU A 295 2.79 -32.34 -11.13
C GLU A 295 3.92 -32.40 -12.16
N GLY A 296 5.18 -32.43 -11.69
CA GLY A 296 6.36 -32.54 -12.55
C GLY A 296 6.82 -31.23 -13.19
N GLU A 297 7.77 -31.32 -14.12
CA GLU A 297 8.34 -30.15 -14.79
C GLU A 297 7.42 -29.65 -15.91
N LEU A 298 7.24 -28.33 -15.97
CA LEU A 298 6.49 -27.67 -17.04
C LEU A 298 7.44 -26.95 -17.97
N LEU A 299 7.32 -27.19 -19.28
CA LEU A 299 8.09 -26.48 -20.28
C LEU A 299 7.48 -25.11 -20.57
N ASN A 300 8.22 -24.05 -20.24
CA ASN A 300 7.88 -22.65 -20.51
C ASN A 300 6.42 -22.26 -20.18
N PRO A 301 5.94 -22.48 -18.94
CA PRO A 301 4.55 -22.19 -18.57
C PRO A 301 4.20 -20.70 -18.71
N ILE A 302 5.14 -19.81 -18.38
CA ILE A 302 4.95 -18.35 -18.52
C ILE A 302 4.74 -17.93 -19.97
N GLY A 303 5.47 -18.53 -20.92
CA GLY A 303 5.33 -18.22 -22.34
C GLY A 303 3.95 -18.59 -22.86
N LYS A 304 3.50 -19.83 -22.56
CA LYS A 304 2.18 -20.31 -22.96
C LYS A 304 1.05 -19.49 -22.34
N LEU A 305 1.12 -19.22 -21.03
CA LEU A 305 0.10 -18.42 -20.35
C LEU A 305 0.05 -16.98 -20.88
N ARG A 306 1.18 -16.41 -21.30
CA ARG A 306 1.21 -15.05 -21.86
C ARG A 306 0.46 -14.93 -23.20
N GLU A 307 0.23 -16.03 -23.92
CA GLU A 307 -0.58 -16.03 -25.15
C GLU A 307 -2.06 -15.72 -24.87
N VAL A 308 -2.58 -16.15 -23.71
CA VAL A 308 -3.98 -15.96 -23.31
C VAL A 308 -4.17 -14.91 -22.19
N TYR A 309 -3.10 -14.63 -21.43
CA TYR A 309 -3.02 -13.60 -20.39
C TYR A 309 -1.84 -12.65 -20.69
N PRO A 310 -2.00 -11.69 -21.62
CA PRO A 310 -0.89 -10.83 -22.05
C PRO A 310 -0.25 -10.02 -20.91
N ASN A 311 -1.02 -9.72 -19.86
CA ASN A 311 -0.59 -8.96 -18.68
C ASN A 311 -0.32 -9.85 -17.45
N ILE A 312 0.02 -11.14 -17.65
CA ILE A 312 0.45 -12.01 -16.56
C ILE A 312 1.67 -11.44 -15.85
N MET A 313 1.53 -11.18 -14.55
CA MET A 313 2.55 -10.54 -13.72
C MET A 313 3.42 -11.57 -13.00
N GLN A 314 2.81 -12.66 -12.52
CA GLN A 314 3.50 -13.63 -11.69
C GLN A 314 2.95 -15.03 -11.93
N ILE A 315 3.85 -16.02 -11.83
CA ILE A 315 3.50 -17.43 -11.72
C ILE A 315 4.11 -17.97 -10.42
N SER A 316 3.31 -18.73 -9.69
CA SER A 316 3.74 -19.56 -8.57
C SER A 316 3.33 -21.01 -8.81
N ARG A 317 3.91 -21.93 -8.04
CA ARG A 317 3.43 -23.31 -7.95
C ARG A 317 2.74 -23.50 -6.61
N ALA A 318 1.64 -24.26 -6.60
CA ALA A 318 1.05 -24.72 -5.36
C ALA A 318 2.01 -25.72 -4.71
N TYR A 319 2.80 -25.25 -3.75
CA TYR A 319 3.50 -26.17 -2.85
C TYR A 319 2.44 -26.78 -1.94
N THR A 320 2.24 -28.10 -2.06
CA THR A 320 1.45 -28.84 -1.08
C THR A 320 2.15 -28.68 0.26
N LYS A 321 1.54 -27.93 1.20
CA LYS A 321 2.00 -27.88 2.59
C LYS A 321 2.08 -29.31 3.12
N THR A 322 3.28 -29.86 3.27
CA THR A 322 3.51 -30.97 4.19
C THR A 322 3.22 -30.47 5.60
N LYS A 323 2.57 -31.32 6.41
CA LYS A 323 2.13 -31.00 7.78
C LYS A 323 3.32 -30.81 8.74
N THR A 324 4.13 -29.76 8.62
CA THR A 324 5.15 -29.43 9.63
C THR A 324 5.51 -27.94 9.58
N ASP A 325 4.59 -27.06 10.01
CA ASP A 325 5.01 -25.85 10.74
C ASP A 325 4.97 -26.22 12.23
N VAL A 326 6.00 -26.94 12.68
CA VAL A 326 6.33 -27.04 14.10
C VAL A 326 7.46 -26.04 14.31
N GLU A 327 7.33 -25.18 15.32
CA GLU A 327 8.41 -24.33 15.82
C GLU A 327 9.73 -25.10 15.92
N PRO A 328 10.90 -24.44 15.80
CA PRO A 328 12.20 -25.12 15.81
C PRO A 328 12.49 -25.76 17.17
N SER A 329 11.95 -26.95 17.41
CA SER A 329 12.31 -27.81 18.52
C SER A 329 13.57 -28.57 18.11
N GLN A 330 14.71 -28.08 18.63
CA GLN A 330 15.95 -28.81 18.88
C GLN A 330 16.11 -30.13 18.12
N ILE A 331 16.82 -30.07 16.99
CA ILE A 331 17.32 -31.25 16.28
C ILE A 331 18.14 -32.08 17.28
N THR A 332 17.57 -33.20 17.71
CA THR A 332 18.25 -34.16 18.57
C THR A 332 19.11 -35.05 17.66
N THR A 333 20.41 -34.78 17.60
CA THR A 333 21.42 -35.53 16.84
C THR A 333 21.68 -36.92 17.43
N GLN A 334 20.67 -37.78 17.54
CA GLN A 334 20.85 -39.15 18.00
C GLN A 334 19.98 -40.13 17.20
N LYS A 335 20.55 -40.65 16.09
CA LYS A 335 20.34 -41.99 15.46
C LYS A 335 20.40 -42.03 13.91
N LEU A 336 21.22 -41.21 13.25
CA LEU A 336 21.49 -41.38 11.81
C LEU A 336 22.84 -42.08 11.62
N ASN A 337 22.84 -43.42 11.59
CA ASN A 337 24.09 -44.20 11.49
C ASN A 337 24.31 -44.89 10.14
N THR A 338 23.33 -44.88 9.23
CA THR A 338 23.51 -45.51 7.90
C THR A 338 22.98 -44.61 6.76
N PRO A 339 23.60 -44.64 5.57
CA PRO A 339 23.20 -43.82 4.43
C PRO A 339 21.75 -44.03 4.00
N GLU A 340 21.19 -45.22 4.20
CA GLU A 340 19.81 -45.57 3.87
C GLU A 340 18.82 -44.80 4.73
N VAL A 341 19.10 -44.69 6.04
CA VAL A 341 18.23 -43.95 6.98
C VAL A 341 18.33 -42.45 6.71
N ILE A 342 19.53 -41.94 6.40
CA ILE A 342 19.74 -40.53 6.04
C ILE A 342 18.97 -40.18 4.76
N PHE A 343 19.01 -41.05 3.74
CA PHE A 343 18.29 -40.83 2.51
C PHE A 343 16.78 -40.94 2.69
N GLU A 344 16.30 -41.88 3.49
CA GLU A 344 14.88 -42.04 3.83
C GLU A 344 14.33 -40.78 4.52
N GLU A 345 15.06 -40.21 5.48
CA GLU A 345 14.67 -38.95 6.12
C GLU A 345 14.70 -37.77 5.15
N PHE A 346 15.77 -37.62 4.37
CA PHE A 346 15.85 -36.58 3.34
C PHE A 346 14.72 -36.68 2.32
N TYR A 347 14.41 -37.89 1.83
CA TYR A 347 13.32 -38.08 0.88
C TYR A 347 11.95 -37.87 1.54
N THR A 348 11.80 -38.19 2.82
CA THR A 348 10.57 -37.90 3.56
C THR A 348 10.39 -36.39 3.78
N GLU A 349 11.48 -35.65 3.98
CA GLU A 349 11.46 -34.21 4.23
C GLU A 349 11.33 -33.37 2.95
N PHE A 350 11.99 -33.78 1.86
CA PHE A 350 12.09 -32.99 0.62
C PHE A 350 11.46 -33.67 -0.59
N GLY A 351 11.06 -34.94 -0.49
CA GLY A 351 10.45 -35.69 -1.58
C GLY A 351 9.00 -35.27 -1.84
N HIS A 352 8.58 -35.45 -3.09
CA HIS A 352 7.27 -35.00 -3.55
C HIS A 352 6.18 -36.09 -3.46
N THR A 353 6.53 -37.30 -3.03
CA THR A 353 5.64 -38.48 -2.99
C THR A 353 6.06 -39.42 -1.86
N ASP A 354 5.20 -40.38 -1.50
CA ASP A 354 5.53 -41.37 -0.47
C ASP A 354 6.81 -42.15 -0.82
N TYR A 355 7.64 -42.37 0.20
CA TYR A 355 8.81 -43.25 0.11
C TYR A 355 8.37 -44.71 0.15
N THR A 356 7.81 -45.18 -0.97
CA THR A 356 7.29 -46.54 -1.14
C THR A 356 8.40 -47.58 -1.06
N THR A 357 8.06 -48.82 -0.67
CA THR A 357 9.00 -49.95 -0.58
C THR A 357 9.84 -50.15 -1.85
N GLU A 358 9.25 -49.96 -3.04
CA GLU A 358 9.94 -50.07 -4.33
C GLU A 358 11.07 -49.03 -4.49
N LYS A 359 10.84 -47.78 -4.06
CA LYS A 359 11.87 -46.72 -4.07
C LYS A 359 12.98 -47.01 -3.07
N LYS A 360 12.62 -47.56 -1.91
CA LYS A 360 13.57 -47.96 -0.87
C LYS A 360 14.52 -49.06 -1.37
N GLU A 361 13.97 -50.08 -2.02
CA GLU A 361 14.76 -51.16 -2.62
C GLU A 361 15.68 -50.64 -3.73
N TYR A 362 15.19 -49.71 -4.56
CA TYR A 362 16.01 -49.08 -5.62
C TYR A 362 17.18 -48.28 -5.05
N VAL A 363 16.94 -47.42 -4.06
CA VAL A 363 17.99 -46.62 -3.40
C VAL A 363 19.03 -47.51 -2.72
N ASN A 364 18.58 -48.53 -2.00
CA ASN A 364 19.49 -49.49 -1.33
C ASN A 364 20.37 -50.21 -2.36
N SER A 365 19.83 -50.60 -3.51
CA SER A 365 20.61 -51.26 -4.57
C SER A 365 21.73 -50.36 -5.12
N ILE A 366 21.51 -49.04 -5.17
CA ILE A 366 22.52 -48.07 -5.59
C ILE A 366 23.59 -47.90 -4.51
N ILE A 367 23.19 -47.78 -3.24
CA ILE A 367 24.11 -47.64 -2.11
C ILE A 367 25.03 -48.87 -2.04
N GLU A 368 24.50 -50.08 -2.12
CA GLU A 368 25.28 -51.33 -2.16
C GLU A 368 26.24 -51.39 -3.36
N ALA A 369 25.80 -50.97 -4.55
CA ALA A 369 26.64 -50.94 -5.75
C ALA A 369 27.80 -49.94 -5.64
N VAL A 370 27.61 -48.84 -4.91
CA VAL A 370 28.66 -47.84 -4.66
C VAL A 370 29.63 -48.34 -3.60
N MET A 371 29.14 -48.88 -2.48
CA MET A 371 30.00 -49.38 -1.39
C MET A 371 30.86 -50.57 -1.84
N SER A 372 30.31 -51.51 -2.59
CA SER A 372 31.06 -52.66 -3.14
C SER A 372 32.18 -52.26 -4.11
N ARG A 373 32.02 -51.14 -4.82
CA ARG A 373 33.07 -50.57 -5.68
C ARG A 373 34.20 -49.90 -4.91
N GLU A 374 33.90 -49.34 -3.74
CA GLU A 374 34.91 -48.73 -2.86
C GLU A 374 35.73 -49.79 -2.11
N GLU A 375 35.13 -50.92 -1.72
CA GLU A 375 35.85 -52.04 -1.07
C GLU A 375 36.74 -52.84 -2.05
N SER A 376 36.51 -52.69 -3.36
CA SER A 376 37.28 -53.36 -4.43
C SER A 376 38.47 -52.52 -4.95
N ARG A 377 38.72 -51.34 -4.38
CA ARG A 377 39.87 -50.46 -4.66
C ARG A 377 40.83 -50.46 -3.49
#